data_AF-A0A058Z4Y2-F1
#
_entry.id   AF-A0A058Z4Y2-F1
#
_cell.length_a   1.000
_cell.length_b   1.000
_cell.length_c   1.000
_cell.angle_alpha   90.00
_cell.angle_beta   90.00
_cell.angle_gamma   90.00
#
_symmetry.space_group_name_H-M   'P 1'
#
loop_
_entity.id
_entity.type
_entity.pdbx_description
1 polymer ?
#
loop_
_entity_poly.entity_id
_entity_poly.type
_entity_poly.pdbx_seq_one_letter_code
_entity_poly.pdbx_strand_id
1 'polypeptide(L)' 'MNHRAEKVVRINDWVKTLPDGEPFVFVVGCFAHGVIQDDYVDEMVSVSEYELSASVVLGKICCAFEDFWGVL' A
#
# COMPACT_ATOMS: atom_id res chain seq x y z
N MET A 1 3.93 -3.65 -3.08
CA MET A 1 3.05 -4.60 -2.37
C MET A 1 3.27 -6.00 -2.90
N ASN A 2 3.67 -6.90 -2.00
CA ASN A 2 4.03 -8.29 -2.29
C ASN A 2 2.95 -9.16 -1.64
N HIS A 3 2.32 -10.07 -2.39
CA HIS A 3 1.33 -11.00 -1.84
C HIS A 3 1.94 -11.92 -0.77
N ARG A 4 3.27 -12.11 -0.78
CA ARG A 4 4.03 -12.84 0.25
C ARG A 4 4.52 -11.97 1.40
N ALA A 5 4.08 -10.71 1.52
CA ALA A 5 4.42 -9.90 2.68
C ALA A 5 3.81 -10.54 3.94
N GLU A 6 4.59 -10.62 5.03
CA GLU A 6 4.17 -11.27 6.28
C GLU A 6 2.98 -10.56 6.94
N LYS A 7 2.70 -9.31 6.57
CA LYS A 7 1.67 -8.47 7.21
C LYS A 7 0.57 -8.08 6.22
N VAL A 8 -0.57 -8.76 6.32
CA VAL A 8 -1.80 -8.34 5.64
C VAL A 8 -2.50 -7.28 6.50
N VAL A 9 -2.73 -6.11 5.94
CA VAL A 9 -3.34 -4.97 6.63
C VAL A 9 -4.55 -4.47 5.88
N ARG A 10 -5.54 -3.99 6.64
CA ARG A 10 -6.63 -3.21 6.06
C ARG A 10 -6.13 -1.78 5.84
N ILE A 11 -6.03 -1.37 4.57
CA ILE A 11 -5.42 -0.10 4.18
C ILE A 11 -6.05 1.12 4.90
N ASN A 12 -7.38 1.16 5.04
CA ASN A 12 -8.08 2.26 5.71
C ASN A 12 -7.72 2.42 7.20
N ASP A 13 -7.34 1.33 7.87
CA ASP A 13 -6.92 1.38 9.26
C ASP A 13 -5.42 1.65 9.36
N TRP A 14 -4.63 1.13 8.42
CA TRP A 14 -3.20 1.36 8.34
C TRP A 14 -2.87 2.83 8.05
N VAL A 15 -3.61 3.51 7.15
CA VAL A 15 -3.39 4.94 6.84
C VAL A 15 -3.57 5.83 8.09
N LYS A 16 -4.44 5.45 9.03
CA LYS A 16 -4.66 6.19 10.29
C LYS A 16 -3.51 6.06 11.28
N THR A 17 -2.59 5.11 11.08
CA THR A 17 -1.41 4.94 11.93
C THR A 17 -0.24 5.80 11.49
N LEU A 18 -0.35 6.46 10.33
CA LEU A 18 0.69 7.33 9.79
C LEU A 18 0.74 8.68 10.53
N PRO A 19 1.93 9.26 10.73
CA PRO A 19 2.09 10.56 11.38
C PRO A 19 1.53 11.71 10.54
N ASP A 20 0.65 12.55 11.11
CA ASP A 20 0.08 13.70 10.41
C ASP A 20 1.16 14.72 9.99
N GLY A 21 1.11 15.16 8.73
CA GLY A 21 1.94 16.25 8.20
C GLY A 21 3.28 15.84 7.58
N GLU A 22 3.61 14.54 7.53
CA GLU A 22 4.78 14.03 6.83
C GLU A 22 4.44 13.48 5.43
N PRO A 23 5.33 13.62 4.43
CA PRO A 23 5.13 13.01 3.12
C PRO A 23 5.37 11.49 3.17
N PHE A 24 4.51 10.73 2.50
CA PHE A 24 4.62 9.27 2.40
C PHE A 24 4.91 8.84 0.96
N VAL A 25 5.69 7.76 0.80
CA VAL A 25 6.01 7.18 -0.50
C VAL A 25 5.55 5.74 -0.53
N PHE A 26 4.70 5.41 -1.50
CA PHE A 26 4.25 4.04 -1.74
C PHE A 26 5.01 3.43 -2.90
N VAL A 27 5.63 2.27 -2.65
CA VAL A 27 6.32 1.52 -3.69
C VAL A 27 5.46 0.33 -4.11
N VAL A 28 4.92 0.46 -5.32
CA VAL A 28 4.02 -0.53 -5.93
C VAL A 28 4.72 -1.12 -7.14
N GLY A 29 4.85 -2.44 -7.15
CA GLY A 29 5.48 -3.16 -8.23
C GLY A 29 4.52 -3.30 -9.40
N CYS A 30 4.87 -2.73 -10.55
CA CYS A 30 4.10 -2.81 -11.78
C CYS A 30 4.70 -3.84 -12.74
N PHE A 31 5.05 -5.03 -12.23
CA PHE A 31 5.72 -6.08 -12.99
C PHE A 31 4.79 -7.28 -13.17
N ALA A 32 4.91 -7.99 -14.30
CA ALA A 32 4.10 -9.19 -14.57
C ALA A 32 4.42 -10.33 -13.59
N HIS A 33 5.70 -10.52 -13.30
CA HIS A 33 6.20 -11.39 -12.23
C HIS A 33 7.47 -10.76 -11.69
N GLY A 34 7.57 -10.62 -10.37
CA GLY A 34 8.72 -10.01 -9.72
C GLY A 34 8.45 -9.76 -8.25
N VAL A 35 9.50 -9.71 -7.46
CA VAL A 35 9.43 -9.37 -6.03
C VAL A 35 10.14 -8.04 -5.85
N ILE A 36 9.47 -7.10 -5.18
CA ILE A 36 10.12 -5.88 -4.72
C ILE A 36 11.00 -6.29 -3.53
N GLN A 37 12.31 -6.26 -3.67
CA GLN A 37 13.27 -6.44 -2.59
C GLN A 37 14.26 -5.29 -2.70
N ASP A 38 13.86 -4.15 -2.17
CA ASP A 38 14.65 -2.94 -2.22
C ASP A 38 14.90 -2.44 -0.79
N ASP A 39 16.14 -2.07 -0.48
CA ASP A 39 16.59 -1.65 0.85
C ASP A 39 16.07 -0.26 1.27
N TYR A 40 15.45 0.49 0.34
CA TYR A 40 14.88 1.81 0.62
C TYR A 40 13.45 1.72 1.19
N VAL A 41 12.87 0.52 1.29
CA VAL A 41 11.50 0.32 1.78
C VAL A 41 11.54 0.02 3.28
N ASP A 42 10.94 0.90 4.10
CA ASP A 42 10.88 0.70 5.56
C ASP A 42 9.96 -0.44 5.99
N GLU A 43 8.76 -0.50 5.41
CA GLU A 43 7.76 -1.52 5.74
C GLU A 43 7.14 -2.10 4.47
N MET A 44 7.07 -3.43 4.41
CA MET A 44 6.35 -4.13 3.34
C MET A 44 5.01 -4.65 3.86
N VAL A 45 3.93 -4.07 3.35
CA VAL A 45 2.56 -4.47 3.68
C VAL A 45 1.84 -5.07 2.47
N SER A 46 0.92 -6.00 2.73
CA SER A 46 -0.06 -6.49 1.76
C SER A 46 -1.45 -5.97 2.11
N VAL A 47 -2.18 -5.45 1.11
CA VAL A 47 -3.58 -4.96 1.30
C VAL A 47 -4.64 -6.02 1.08
N SER A 48 -4.23 -7.23 0.67
CA SER A 48 -5.13 -8.35 0.44
C SER A 48 -4.39 -9.67 0.63
N GLU A 49 -5.14 -10.71 0.97
CA GLU A 49 -4.65 -12.09 0.98
C GLU A 49 -4.47 -12.65 -0.45
N TYR A 50 -5.03 -11.98 -1.45
CA TYR A 50 -4.98 -12.38 -2.85
C TYR A 50 -4.00 -11.51 -3.66
N GLU A 51 -3.46 -12.09 -4.74
CA GLU A 51 -2.72 -11.33 -5.74
C GLU A 51 -3.64 -10.35 -6.46
N LEU A 52 -3.34 -9.06 -6.32
CA LEU A 52 -4.07 -7.98 -6.96
C LEU A 52 -3.20 -7.35 -8.04
N SER A 53 -3.82 -6.88 -9.12
CA SER A 53 -3.12 -6.06 -10.09
C SER A 53 -2.64 -4.75 -9.44
N ALA A 54 -1.53 -4.22 -9.94
CA ALA A 54 -0.99 -2.94 -9.46
C ALA A 54 -2.02 -1.80 -9.51
N SER A 55 -2.90 -1.78 -10.53
CA SER A 55 -3.97 -0.80 -10.65
C SER A 55 -5.01 -0.88 -9.52
N VAL A 56 -5.42 -2.08 -9.12
CA VAL A 56 -6.39 -2.27 -8.03
C VAL A 56 -5.77 -1.89 -6.69
N VAL A 57 -4.49 -2.21 -6.49
CA VAL A 57 -3.73 -1.78 -5.32
C VAL A 57 -3.68 -0.26 -5.23
N LEU A 58 -3.28 0.42 -6.31
CA LEU A 58 -3.21 1.88 -6.34
C LEU A 58 -4.57 2.51 -6.10
N GLY A 59 -5.64 2.00 -6.71
CA GLY A 59 -7.00 2.48 -6.46
C GLY A 59 -7.41 2.36 -4.99
N LYS A 60 -7.10 1.24 -4.33
CA LYS A 60 -7.37 1.06 -2.89
C LYS A 60 -6.58 2.03 -2.02
N ILE A 61 -5.33 2.34 -2.39
CA ILE A 61 -4.51 3.33 -1.68
C ILE A 61 -5.13 4.72 -1.86
N CYS A 62 -5.40 5.15 -3.10
CA CYS A 62 -5.99 6.47 -3.36
C CYS A 62 -7.32 6.65 -2.62
N CYS A 63 -8.25 5.70 -2.72
CA CYS A 63 -9.53 5.80 -2.02
C CYS A 63 -9.37 5.85 -0.49
N ALA A 64 -8.42 5.11 0.07
CA ALA A 64 -8.15 5.15 1.51
C ALA A 64 -7.61 6.53 1.96
N PHE A 65 -6.81 7.17 1.12
CA PHE A 65 -6.29 8.51 1.37
C PHE A 65 -7.32 9.61 1.13
N GLU A 66 -8.18 9.46 0.13
CA GLU A 66 -9.37 10.29 -0.11
C GLU A 66 -10.24 10.31 1.15
N ASP A 67 -10.58 9.13 1.68
CA ASP A 67 -11.34 8.99 2.94
C ASP A 67 -10.61 9.59 4.14
N PHE A 68 -9.29 9.42 4.25
CA PHE A 68 -8.48 9.90 5.37
C PHE A 68 -8.36 11.44 5.38
N TRP A 69 -8.17 12.06 4.22
CA TRP A 69 -8.07 13.52 4.09
C TRP A 69 -9.42 14.22 3.89
N GLY A 70 -10.52 13.47 3.76
CA GLY A 70 -11.84 14.01 3.50
C GLY A 70 -11.99 14.62 2.11
N VAL A 71 -11.27 14.07 1.13
CA VAL A 71 -11.32 14.44 -0.29
C VAL A 71 -12.29 13.51 -1.01
N LEU A 72 -13.18 14.06 -1.83
CA LEU A 72 -14.25 13.37 -2.58
C LEU A 72 -14.05 13.52 -4.08
#